data_AF-A5GMQ2-F1
#
_entry.id   AF-A5GMQ2-F1
#
_cell.length_a   1.000
_cell.length_b   1.000
_cell.length_c   1.000
_cell.angle_alpha   90.00
_cell.angle_beta   90.00
_cell.angle_gamma   90.00
#
_symmetry.space_group_name_H-M   'P 1'
#
loop_
_entity.id
_entity.type
_entity.pdbx_description
1 polymer ?
#
loop_
_entity_poly.entity_id
_entity_poly.type
_entity_poly.pdbx_seq_one_letter_code
_entity_poly.pdbx_strand_id
1 'polypeptide(L)'
;MNLIEVLISSLLLAGSSAAALGVWSQAASEVAASTRLEQQGDQLEQLRLASHRWLIAEAGPHMLTHGSCHFAVSSLSAAMDAALPLPEGIRRQWTVDPDGVGLWQELEAHPPQGPAGPQRRQLITPAAYGLCQP
;
A
#
# COMPACT_ATOMS: atom_id res chain seq x y z
N MET A 1 40.76 -8.30 46.05
CA MET A 1 40.27 -7.55 44.87
C MET A 1 41.46 -6.80 44.29
N ASN A 2 41.97 -7.24 43.14
CA ASN A 2 43.15 -6.68 42.50
C ASN A 2 42.75 -5.64 41.44
N LEU A 3 43.58 -4.63 41.19
CA LEU A 3 43.36 -3.59 40.18
C LEU A 3 43.15 -4.19 38.77
N ILE A 4 43.83 -5.30 38.48
CA ILE A 4 43.65 -6.08 37.24
C ILE A 4 42.23 -6.66 37.12
N GLU A 5 41.67 -7.14 38.22
CA GLU A 5 40.33 -7.74 38.28
C GLU A 5 39.26 -6.68 37.96
N VAL A 6 39.40 -5.48 38.52
CA VAL A 6 38.51 -4.33 38.25
C VAL A 6 38.60 -3.89 36.79
N LEU A 7 39.80 -3.87 36.20
CA LEU A 7 40.00 -3.51 34.79
C LEU A 7 39.34 -4.52 33.85
N ILE A 8 39.49 -5.82 34.12
CA ILE A 8 38.85 -6.88 33.33
C ILE A 8 37.33 -6.77 33.45
N SER A 9 36.79 -6.62 34.66
CA SER A 9 35.34 -6.43 34.86
C SER A 9 34.81 -5.19 34.15
N SER A 10 35.56 -4.08 34.16
CA SER A 10 35.16 -2.84 33.48
C SER A 10 35.19 -3.01 31.96
N LEU A 11 36.20 -3.68 31.41
CA LEU A 11 36.30 -3.95 29.97
C LEU A 11 35.18 -4.89 29.50
N LEU A 12 34.90 -5.95 30.27
CA LEU A 12 33.79 -6.86 30.00
C LEU A 12 32.46 -6.11 30.05
N LEU A 13 32.23 -5.30 31.09
CA LEU A 13 31.03 -4.50 31.23
C LEU A 13 30.86 -3.51 30.07
N ALA A 14 31.93 -2.80 29.70
CA ALA A 14 31.90 -1.86 28.59
C ALA A 14 31.63 -2.57 27.25
N GLY A 15 32.29 -3.71 27.00
CA GLY A 15 32.09 -4.52 25.80
C GLY A 15 30.67 -5.08 25.71
N SER A 16 30.15 -5.65 26.79
CA SER A 16 28.78 -6.16 26.86
C SER A 16 27.74 -5.05 26.69
N SER A 17 27.96 -3.88 27.30
CA SER A 17 27.06 -2.73 27.16
C SER A 17 27.06 -2.18 25.75
N ALA A 18 28.22 -2.08 25.10
CA ALA A 18 28.34 -1.64 23.72
C ALA A 18 27.65 -2.62 22.74
N ALA A 19 27.85 -3.93 22.93
CA ALA A 19 27.16 -4.95 22.14
C ALA A 19 25.64 -4.90 22.32
N ALA A 20 25.16 -4.75 23.56
CA ALA A 20 23.75 -4.61 23.85
C ALA A 20 23.16 -3.36 23.17
N LEU A 21 23.81 -2.19 23.29
CA LEU A 21 23.38 -0.96 22.63
C LEU A 21 23.33 -1.11 21.10
N GLY A 22 24.30 -1.81 20.51
CA GLY A 22 24.30 -2.12 19.08
C GLY A 22 23.06 -2.91 18.65
N VAL A 23 22.71 -3.96 19.40
CA VAL A 23 21.51 -4.77 19.12
C VAL A 23 20.23 -3.96 19.28
N TRP A 24 20.12 -3.15 20.33
CA TRP A 24 18.95 -2.28 20.54
C TRP A 24 18.80 -1.21 19.47
N SER A 25 19.91 -0.61 19.01
CA SER A 25 19.90 0.36 17.93
C SER A 25 19.41 -0.27 16.61
N GLN A 26 19.87 -1.49 16.31
CA GLN A 26 19.43 -2.20 15.11
C GLN A 26 17.95 -2.57 15.21
N ALA A 27 17.51 -3.10 16.35
CA ALA A 27 16.11 -3.42 16.58
C ALA A 27 15.22 -2.17 16.44
N ALA A 28 15.65 -1.02 16.97
CA ALA A 28 14.92 0.23 16.83
C ALA A 28 14.79 0.67 15.36
N SER A 29 15.84 0.54 14.55
CA SER A 29 15.76 0.86 13.12
C SER A 29 14.83 -0.08 12.34
N GLU A 30 14.84 -1.37 12.67
CA GLU A 30 13.96 -2.36 12.03
C GLU A 30 12.49 -2.13 12.40
N VAL A 31 12.21 -1.82 13.68
CA VAL A 31 10.86 -1.47 14.12
C VAL A 31 10.37 -0.21 13.40
N ALA A 32 11.20 0.82 13.29
CA ALA A 32 10.83 2.04 12.57
C ALA A 32 10.54 1.77 11.08
N ALA A 33 11.33 0.90 10.44
CA ALA A 33 11.10 0.48 9.07
C ALA A 33 9.78 -0.31 8.90
N SER A 34 9.50 -1.25 9.81
CA SER A 34 8.26 -2.02 9.84
C SER A 34 7.04 -1.12 10.01
N THR A 35 7.06 -0.21 11.00
CA THR A 35 5.97 0.73 11.24
C THR A 35 5.70 1.62 10.02
N ARG A 36 6.74 2.02 9.28
CA ARG A 36 6.56 2.79 8.05
C ARG A 36 5.86 1.97 6.95
N LEU A 37 6.21 0.69 6.79
CA LEU A 37 5.56 -0.19 5.82
C LEU A 37 4.10 -0.47 6.20
N GLU A 38 3.81 -0.66 7.49
CA GLU A 38 2.46 -0.83 8.01
C GLU A 38 1.59 0.40 7.72
N GLN A 39 2.09 1.60 8.02
CA GLN A 39 1.40 2.85 7.74
C GLN A 39 1.09 3.03 6.25
N GLN A 40 2.03 2.67 5.37
CA GLN A 40 1.81 2.70 3.91
C GLN A 40 0.76 1.65 3.49
N GLY A 41 0.81 0.45 4.06
CA GLY A 41 -0.16 -0.61 3.81
C GLY A 41 -1.57 -0.20 4.23
N ASP A 42 -1.72 0.42 5.39
CA ASP A 42 -2.99 0.92 5.92
C ASP A 42 -3.56 2.03 5.03
N GLN A 43 -2.73 2.97 4.57
CA GLN A 43 -3.15 4.03 3.67
C GLN A 43 -3.68 3.47 2.34
N LEU A 44 -2.98 2.48 1.77
CA LEU A 44 -3.43 1.81 0.54
C LEU A 44 -4.75 1.06 0.74
N GLU A 45 -4.92 0.41 1.89
CA GLU A 45 -6.16 -0.30 2.19
C GLU A 45 -7.34 0.66 2.38
N GLN A 46 -7.12 1.81 3.04
CA GLN A 46 -8.13 2.86 3.14
C GLN A 46 -8.56 3.38 1.76
N LEU A 47 -7.60 3.61 0.85
CA LEU A 47 -7.89 4.04 -0.52
C LEU A 47 -8.62 2.97 -1.33
N ARG A 48 -8.28 1.69 -1.14
CA ARG A 48 -8.98 0.56 -1.76
C ARG A 48 -10.44 0.49 -1.30
N LEU A 49 -10.66 0.55 0.01
CA LEU A 49 -12.01 0.56 0.59
C LEU A 49 -12.81 1.78 0.16
N ALA A 50 -12.19 2.96 0.09
CA ALA A 50 -12.83 4.17 -0.42
C ALA A 50 -13.23 4.02 -1.89
N SER A 51 -12.34 3.47 -2.74
CA SER A 51 -12.60 3.18 -4.15
C SER A 51 -13.77 2.23 -4.32
N HIS A 52 -13.81 1.15 -3.54
CA HIS A 52 -14.91 0.20 -3.57
C HIS A 52 -16.23 0.82 -3.12
N ARG A 53 -16.24 1.60 -2.04
CA ARG A 53 -17.45 2.28 -1.55
C ARG A 53 -17.98 3.31 -2.54
N TRP A 54 -17.09 4.04 -3.19
CA TRP A 54 -17.47 4.98 -4.25
C TRP A 54 -18.08 4.25 -5.44
N LEU A 55 -17.52 3.12 -5.87
CA LEU A 55 -18.10 2.30 -6.95
C LEU A 55 -19.49 1.79 -6.60
N ILE A 56 -19.73 1.35 -5.35
CA ILE A 56 -21.08 0.94 -4.93
C ILE A 56 -22.09 2.10 -5.07
N ALA A 57 -21.67 3.33 -4.74
CA ALA A 57 -22.57 4.48 -4.72
C ALA A 57 -22.78 5.11 -6.11
N GLU A 58 -21.72 5.22 -6.90
CA GLU A 58 -21.68 6.08 -8.08
C GLU A 58 -21.49 5.33 -9.40
N ALA A 59 -21.14 4.04 -9.38
CA ALA A 59 -20.97 3.30 -10.61
C ALA A 59 -22.30 3.25 -11.39
N GLY A 60 -22.23 3.59 -12.67
CA GLY A 60 -23.41 3.69 -13.51
C GLY A 60 -23.14 3.40 -14.98
N PRO A 61 -24.19 3.31 -15.81
CA PRO A 61 -24.06 2.96 -17.23
C PRO A 61 -23.14 3.90 -18.04
N HIS A 62 -22.98 5.15 -17.60
CA HIS A 62 -22.10 6.13 -18.22
C HIS A 62 -20.61 5.79 -18.10
N MET A 63 -20.24 4.88 -17.19
CA MET A 63 -18.87 4.39 -17.03
C MET A 63 -18.60 3.13 -17.85
N LEU A 64 -19.60 2.61 -18.56
CA LEU A 64 -19.47 1.46 -19.43
C LEU A 64 -19.09 1.88 -20.84
N THR A 65 -18.45 0.96 -21.55
CA THR A 65 -18.31 1.05 -23.00
C THR A 65 -19.71 0.87 -23.63
N HIS A 66 -20.08 1.76 -24.55
CA HIS A 66 -21.44 1.78 -25.13
C HIS A 66 -21.87 0.40 -25.64
N GLY A 67 -22.95 -0.14 -25.03
CA GLY A 67 -23.56 -1.40 -25.45
C GLY A 67 -22.83 -2.66 -24.96
N SER A 68 -21.83 -2.55 -24.07
CA SER A 68 -21.12 -3.71 -23.52
C SER A 68 -20.98 -3.67 -22.00
N CYS A 69 -20.92 -4.85 -21.38
CA CYS A 69 -20.74 -5.05 -19.93
C CYS A 69 -19.25 -4.89 -19.53
N HIS A 70 -18.59 -3.85 -20.05
CA HIS A 70 -17.18 -3.57 -19.76
C HIS A 70 -17.02 -2.10 -19.35
N PHE A 71 -16.23 -1.85 -18.31
CA PHE A 71 -15.87 -0.49 -17.93
C PHE A 71 -15.05 0.17 -19.05
N ALA A 72 -15.41 1.40 -19.41
CA ALA A 72 -14.55 2.25 -20.21
C ALA A 72 -13.49 2.86 -19.30
N VAL A 73 -12.25 2.33 -19.37
CA VAL A 73 -11.13 2.68 -18.48
C VAL A 73 -10.97 4.18 -18.29
N SER A 74 -11.01 4.96 -19.38
CA SER A 74 -10.83 6.42 -19.35
C SER A 74 -11.93 7.15 -18.59
N SER A 75 -13.20 6.74 -18.76
CA SER A 75 -14.34 7.35 -18.08
C SER A 75 -14.31 7.03 -16.57
N LEU A 76 -14.03 5.78 -16.25
CA LEU A 76 -13.94 5.30 -14.88
C LEU A 76 -12.75 5.95 -14.15
N SER A 77 -11.57 5.97 -14.77
CA SER A 77 -10.37 6.56 -14.17
C SER A 77 -10.57 8.05 -13.92
N ALA A 78 -11.10 8.80 -14.90
CA ALA A 78 -11.36 10.22 -14.75
C ALA A 78 -12.37 10.52 -13.62
N ALA A 79 -13.48 9.76 -13.56
CA ALA A 79 -14.48 9.93 -12.52
C ALA A 79 -13.92 9.61 -11.13
N MET A 80 -13.14 8.54 -11.00
CA MET A 80 -12.55 8.12 -9.73
C MET A 80 -11.40 9.03 -9.28
N ASP A 81 -10.61 9.56 -10.20
CA ASP A 81 -9.53 10.51 -9.88
C ASP A 81 -10.10 11.86 -9.43
N ALA A 82 -11.25 12.27 -9.98
CA ALA A 82 -11.96 13.45 -9.53
C ALA A 82 -12.60 13.28 -8.14
N ALA A 83 -13.16 12.10 -7.86
CA ALA A 83 -13.86 11.83 -6.60
C ALA A 83 -12.92 11.41 -5.45
N LEU A 84 -11.85 10.67 -5.76
CA LEU A 84 -10.92 10.08 -4.81
C LEU A 84 -9.49 10.46 -5.19
N PRO A 85 -9.08 11.72 -4.92
CA PRO A 85 -7.75 12.19 -5.21
C PRO A 85 -6.72 11.38 -4.43
N LEU A 86 -5.60 11.07 -5.08
CA LEU A 86 -4.54 10.28 -4.48
C LEU A 86 -3.63 11.15 -3.61
N PRO A 87 -3.23 10.67 -2.43
CA PRO A 87 -2.17 11.29 -1.66
C PRO A 87 -0.83 11.28 -2.40
N GLU A 88 0.06 12.19 -2.02
CA GLU A 88 1.42 12.22 -2.54
C GLU A 88 2.14 10.88 -2.28
N GLY A 89 2.90 10.40 -3.27
CA GLY A 89 3.62 9.14 -3.17
C GLY A 89 2.75 7.89 -3.33
N ILE A 90 1.47 8.03 -3.70
CA ILE A 90 0.62 6.90 -4.10
C ILE A 90 0.31 7.00 -5.60
N ARG A 91 0.41 5.87 -6.30
CA ARG A 91 0.02 5.75 -7.71
C ARG A 91 -1.17 4.80 -7.85
N ARG A 92 -2.13 5.17 -8.70
CA ARG A 92 -3.22 4.31 -9.17
C ARG A 92 -2.95 3.92 -10.62
N GLN A 93 -3.06 2.64 -10.92
CA GLN A 93 -2.96 2.09 -12.27
C GLN A 93 -4.17 1.21 -12.56
N TRP A 94 -4.49 1.11 -13.84
CA TRP A 94 -5.62 0.34 -14.35
C TRP A 94 -5.09 -0.66 -15.36
N THR A 95 -5.31 -1.94 -15.09
CA THR A 95 -4.91 -3.03 -15.98
C THR A 95 -6.14 -3.83 -16.37
N VAL A 96 -6.29 -4.16 -17.65
CA VAL A 96 -7.41 -5.01 -18.08
C VAL A 96 -7.17 -6.42 -17.56
N ASP A 97 -8.22 -7.05 -17.03
CA ASP A 97 -8.14 -8.45 -16.64
C ASP A 97 -7.92 -9.35 -17.88
N PRO A 98 -6.98 -10.30 -17.86
CA PRO A 98 -6.70 -11.17 -19.01
C PRO A 98 -7.91 -11.95 -19.53
N ASP A 99 -8.86 -12.30 -18.65
CA ASP A 99 -10.09 -13.00 -19.02
C ASP A 99 -11.18 -12.03 -19.52
N GLY A 100 -10.88 -10.72 -19.55
CA GLY A 100 -11.77 -9.66 -20.05
C GLY A 100 -12.96 -9.36 -19.14
N VAL A 101 -13.01 -9.93 -17.94
CA VAL A 101 -14.18 -9.81 -17.04
C VAL A 101 -14.26 -8.46 -16.34
N GLY A 102 -13.19 -7.68 -16.35
CA GLY A 102 -13.14 -6.39 -15.67
C GLY A 102 -11.78 -5.70 -15.73
N LEU A 103 -11.55 -4.86 -14.73
CA LEU A 103 -10.33 -4.08 -14.58
C LEU A 103 -9.71 -4.33 -13.22
N TRP A 104 -8.40 -4.50 -13.19
CA TRP A 104 -7.61 -4.44 -11.98
C TRP A 104 -7.30 -2.99 -11.64
N GLN A 105 -7.76 -2.55 -10.47
CA GLN A 105 -7.27 -1.34 -9.82
C GLN A 105 -6.01 -1.69 -9.03
N GLU A 106 -4.89 -1.08 -9.38
CA GLU A 106 -3.60 -1.26 -8.71
C GLU A 106 -3.22 0.03 -7.98
N LEU A 107 -3.07 -0.05 -6.67
CA LEU A 107 -2.61 1.04 -5.80
C LEU A 107 -1.23 0.69 -5.26
N GLU A 108 -0.25 1.55 -5.51
CA GLU A 108 1.15 1.33 -5.12
C GLU A 108 1.67 2.53 -4.34
N ALA A 109 2.33 2.27 -3.22
CA ALA A 109 3.13 3.28 -2.53
C ALA A 109 4.46 3.44 -3.29
N HIS A 110 4.62 4.58 -3.94
CA HIS A 110 5.81 4.92 -4.71
C HIS A 110 6.54 6.09 -4.03
N PRO A 111 7.38 5.81 -3.02
CA PRO A 111 8.10 6.87 -2.31
C PRO A 111 9.05 7.60 -3.29
N PRO A 112 9.27 8.92 -3.12
CA PRO A 112 10.10 9.71 -4.03
C PRO A 112 11.56 9.24 -4.10
N GLN A 113 12.05 8.54 -3.07
CA GLN A 113 13.36 7.91 -3.04
C GLN A 113 13.23 6.56 -2.32
N GLY A 114 13.45 5.46 -3.05
CA GLY A 114 13.43 4.11 -2.50
C GLY A 114 12.86 3.06 -3.47
N PRO A 115 12.91 1.78 -3.09
CA PRO A 115 12.23 0.73 -3.83
C PRO A 115 10.71 0.94 -3.82
N ALA A 116 10.02 0.31 -4.78
CA ALA A 116 8.56 0.23 -4.78
C ALA A 116 8.06 -0.27 -3.42
N GLY A 117 7.12 0.46 -2.84
CA GLY A 117 6.50 0.13 -1.57
C GLY A 117 5.44 -0.95 -1.71
N PRO A 118 4.61 -1.16 -0.67
CA PRO A 118 3.51 -2.10 -0.74
C PRO A 118 2.54 -1.78 -1.89
N GLN A 119 1.89 -2.83 -2.38
CA GLN A 119 0.83 -2.75 -3.39
C GLN A 119 -0.47 -3.34 -2.84
N ARG A 120 -1.59 -2.75 -3.25
CA ARG A 120 -2.93 -3.31 -3.09
C ARG A 120 -3.61 -3.37 -4.44
N ARG A 121 -4.30 -4.48 -4.69
CA ARG A 121 -4.96 -4.72 -5.96
C ARG A 121 -6.38 -5.21 -5.76
N GLN A 122 -7.30 -4.72 -6.57
CA GLN A 122 -8.71 -5.10 -6.54
C GLN A 122 -9.23 -5.30 -7.96
N LEU A 123 -9.87 -6.45 -8.21
CA LEU A 123 -10.60 -6.68 -9.45
C LEU A 123 -11.97 -6.00 -9.32
N ILE A 124 -12.31 -5.18 -10.30
CA ILE A 124 -13.61 -4.54 -10.41
C ILE A 124 -14.27 -4.99 -11.71
N THR A 125 -15.51 -5.46 -11.60
CA THR A 125 -16.30 -5.92 -12.75
C THR A 125 -17.61 -5.15 -12.77
N PRO A 126 -18.12 -4.74 -13.94
CA PRO A 126 -19.42 -4.08 -14.03
C PRO A 126 -20.57 -4.90 -13.42
N ALA A 127 -20.51 -6.23 -13.58
CA ALA A 127 -21.50 -7.15 -13.02
C ALA A 127 -21.54 -7.11 -11.47
N ALA A 128 -20.40 -6.95 -10.79
CA ALA A 128 -20.35 -6.85 -9.33
C ALA A 128 -21.08 -5.61 -8.78
N TYR A 129 -21.31 -4.60 -9.63
CA TYR A 129 -22.02 -3.37 -9.29
C TYR A 129 -23.40 -3.29 -9.96
N GLY A 130 -23.95 -4.41 -10.46
CA GLY A 130 -25.29 -4.47 -11.02
C GLY A 130 -25.47 -3.72 -12.34
N LEU A 131 -24.38 -3.41 -13.04
CA LEU A 131 -24.43 -2.63 -14.28
C LEU A 131 -24.67 -3.46 -15.54
N CYS A 132 -24.74 -4.79 -15.38
CA CYS A 132 -24.96 -5.71 -16.49
C CYS A 132 -26.31 -6.38 -16.36
N GLN A 133 -26.99 -6.55 -17.50
CA GLN A 133 -28.18 -7.36 -17.57
C GLN A 133 -27.82 -8.84 -17.48
N PRO A 134 -28.63 -9.67 -16.81
CA PRO A 134 -28.47 -11.12 -16.81
C PRO A 134 -28.67 -11.75 -18.18
#